data_AF-A0AA42DPI5-F1
#
_entry.id   AF-A0AA42DPI5-F1
#
_cell.length_a   1.000
_cell.length_b   1.000
_cell.length_c   1.000
_cell.angle_alpha   90.00
_cell.angle_beta   90.00
_cell.angle_gamma   90.00
#
_symmetry.space_group_name_H-M   'P 1'
#
loop_
_entity.id
_entity.type
_entity.pdbx_description
1 polymer ?
#
loop_
_entity_poly.entity_id
_entity_poly.type
_entity_poly.pdbx_seq_one_letter_code
_entity_poly.pdbx_strand_id
1 'polypeptide(L)' 'MNILEVFSKEDDLVEFVCTKCGYNLWVIRFIVEELEEDNIFSGLPSSTPPQPFCQICDGTMTPVSYTGIQGATYKYKK' A
#
# COMPACT_ATOMS: atom_id res chain seq x y z
N MET A 1 -13.30 -20.27 -3.06
CA MET A 1 -11.90 -19.83 -3.14
C MET A 1 -11.74 -18.67 -2.19
N ASN A 2 -10.98 -18.86 -1.10
CA ASN A 2 -10.69 -17.79 -0.16
C ASN A 2 -9.48 -17.04 -0.73
N ILE A 3 -9.66 -15.79 -1.17
CA ILE A 3 -8.61 -14.96 -1.79
C ILE A 3 -7.36 -14.83 -0.90
N LEU A 4 -7.49 -15.08 0.40
CA LEU A 4 -6.44 -14.95 1.40
C LEU A 4 -5.53 -16.18 1.55
N GLU A 5 -5.87 -17.32 0.95
CA GLU A 5 -5.07 -18.56 1.03
C GLU A 5 -3.98 -18.68 -0.04
N VAL A 6 -3.89 -17.71 -0.96
CA VAL A 6 -3.00 -17.78 -2.14
C VAL A 6 -1.62 -17.17 -1.89
N PHE A 7 -1.41 -16.41 -0.81
CA PHE A 7 -0.17 -15.65 -0.63
C PHE A 7 0.81 -16.35 0.31
N SER A 8 1.90 -16.83 -0.26
CA SER A 8 3.02 -17.44 0.44
C SER A 8 4.03 -16.37 0.86
N LYS A 9 4.89 -16.66 1.83
CA LYS A 9 5.94 -15.73 2.31
C LYS A 9 6.98 -15.33 1.26
N GLU A 10 6.95 -15.93 0.06
CA GLU A 10 7.79 -15.57 -1.07
C GLU A 10 7.18 -14.48 -1.97
N ASP A 11 5.91 -14.12 -1.74
CA ASP A 11 5.28 -13.03 -2.47
C ASP A 11 5.86 -11.69 -2.03
N ASP A 12 6.19 -10.83 -2.98
CA ASP A 12 6.71 -9.49 -2.76
C ASP A 12 5.58 -8.63 -2.15
N LEU A 13 5.47 -8.66 -0.82
CA LEU A 13 4.41 -7.99 -0.07
C LEU A 13 4.89 -6.64 0.47
N VAL A 14 3.99 -5.66 0.43
CA VAL A 14 4.15 -4.34 1.02
C VAL A 14 3.23 -4.25 2.23
N GLU A 15 3.81 -3.91 3.38
CA GLU A 15 3.05 -3.65 4.60
C GLU A 15 2.39 -2.27 4.54
N PHE A 16 1.10 -2.21 4.85
CA PHE A 16 0.34 -1.00 5.06
C PHE A 16 -0.08 -0.90 6.52
N VAL A 17 -0.09 0.32 7.05
CA VAL A 17 -0.58 0.64 8.38
C VAL A 17 -1.68 1.69 8.30
N CYS A 18 -2.77 1.47 9.03
CA CYS A 18 -3.79 2.49 9.22
C CYS A 18 -3.27 3.61 10.12
N THR A 19 -3.30 4.83 9.62
CA THR A 19 -2.83 6.03 10.36
C THR A 19 -3.72 6.40 11.54
N LYS A 20 -4.95 5.87 11.60
CA LYS A 20 -5.94 6.12 12.66
C LYS A 20 -5.93 5.06 13.76
N CYS A 21 -6.08 3.78 13.41
CA CYS A 21 -6.24 2.68 14.38
C CYS A 21 -5.01 1.76 14.50
N GLY A 22 -3.99 1.92 13.65
CA GLY A 22 -2.78 1.09 13.69
C GLY A 22 -2.95 -0.34 13.19
N TYR A 23 -4.06 -0.66 12.51
CA TYR A 23 -4.25 -1.96 11.85
C TYR A 23 -3.25 -2.13 10.69
N ASN A 24 -2.64 -3.31 10.57
CA ASN A 24 -1.70 -3.64 9.52
C ASN A 24 -2.33 -4.57 8.48
N LEU A 25 -2.03 -4.33 7.20
CA LEU A 25 -2.45 -5.15 6.08
C LEU A 25 -1.25 -5.39 5.16
N TRP A 26 -1.08 -6.62 4.70
CA TRP A 26 -0.06 -6.95 3.70
C TRP A 26 -0.71 -7.05 2.34
N VAL A 27 -0.17 -6.31 1.37
CA VAL A 27 -0.70 -6.21 0.01
C VAL A 27 0.41 -6.61 -0.97
N ILE A 28 0.06 -7.38 -2.00
CA ILE A 28 1.02 -7.76 -3.05
C ILE A 28 1.52 -6.52 -3.77
N ARG A 29 2.83 -6.43 -4.00
CA ARG A 29 3.48 -5.33 -4.71
C ARG A 29 2.77 -4.97 -6.01
N PHE A 30 2.40 -5.97 -6.83
CA PHE A 30 1.69 -5.73 -8.09
C PHE A 30 0.42 -4.88 -7.88
N ILE A 31 -0.39 -5.18 -6.87
CA ILE A 31 -1.60 -4.38 -6.57
C ILE A 31 -1.22 -2.97 -6.11
N VAL A 32 -0.11 -2.82 -5.38
CA VAL A 32 0.38 -1.51 -4.93
C VAL A 32 0.86 -0.67 -6.12
N GLU A 33 1.52 -1.29 -7.09
CA GLU A 33 2.01 -0.63 -8.31
C GLU A 33 0.84 -0.15 -9.18
N GLU A 34 -0.20 -0.97 -9.38
CA GLU A 34 -1.41 -0.56 -10.10
C GLU A 34 -2.10 0.65 -9.42
N LEU A 35 -2.15 0.67 -8.08
CA LEU A 35 -2.67 1.82 -7.34
C LEU A 35 -1.76 3.06 -7.46
N GLU A 36 -0.44 2.88 -7.61
CA GLU A 36 0.48 4.00 -7.89
C GLU A 36 0.25 4.56 -9.30
N GLU A 37 0.01 3.69 -10.29
CA GLU A 37 -0.35 4.10 -11.66
C GLU A 37 -1.65 4.92 -11.68
N ASP A 38 -2.68 4.51 -10.93
CA ASP A 38 -3.93 5.27 -10.79
C ASP A 38 -3.69 6.65 -10.16
N ASN A 39 -2.83 6.74 -9.15
CA ASN A 39 -2.43 8.01 -8.54
C ASN A 39 -1.76 8.93 -9.58
N ILE A 40 -0.82 8.39 -10.36
CA ILE A 40 -0.11 9.13 -11.41
C ILE A 40 -1.09 9.62 -12.48
N PHE A 41 -2.00 8.74 -12.92
CA PHE A 41 -3.04 9.08 -13.90
C PHE A 41 -3.98 10.19 -13.38
N SER A 42 -4.25 10.20 -12.08
CA SER A 42 -5.04 11.22 -11.39
C SER A 42 -4.26 12.54 -11.15
N GLY A 43 -2.99 12.61 -11.55
CA GLY A 43 -2.15 13.79 -11.40
C GLY A 43 -1.58 14.00 -9.99
N LEU A 44 -1.57 12.96 -9.15
CA LEU A 44 -0.90 13.02 -7.86
C LEU A 44 0.63 13.04 -8.03
N PRO A 45 1.38 13.69 -7.13
CA PRO A 45 2.84 13.66 -7.15
C PRO A 45 3.36 12.22 -7.06
N SER A 46 4.45 11.92 -7.79
CA SER A 46 5.08 10.59 -7.77
C SER A 46 5.64 10.18 -6.42
N SER A 47 5.85 11.14 -5.50
CA SER A 47 6.23 10.87 -4.11
C SER A 47 5.05 10.47 -3.22
N THR A 48 3.81 10.52 -3.73
CA THR A 48 2.60 10.16 -2.98
C THR A 48 2.36 8.66 -3.11
N PRO A 49 2.55 7.87 -2.04
CA PRO A 49 2.27 6.45 -2.08
C PRO A 49 0.75 6.20 -2.21
N PRO A 50 0.33 4.99 -2.61
CA PRO A 50 -1.07 4.55 -2.52
C PRO A 50 -1.64 4.69 -1.10
N GLN A 51 -2.89 5.15 -0.99
CA GLN A 51 -3.56 5.38 0.30
C GLN A 51 -4.99 4.79 0.33
N PRO A 52 -5.14 3.46 0.37
CA PRO A 52 -6.47 2.85 0.43
C PRO A 52 -7.17 3.09 1.77
N PHE A 53 -8.49 2.89 1.79
CA PHE A 53 -9.26 2.94 3.04
C PHE A 53 -8.93 1.76 3.96
N CYS A 54 -8.97 2.00 5.27
CA CYS A 54 -8.80 0.96 6.26
C CYS A 54 -9.99 -0.01 6.27
N GLN A 55 -9.70 -1.32 6.36
CA GLN A 55 -10.74 -2.36 6.40
C GLN A 55 -11.46 -2.46 7.76
N ILE A 56 -10.96 -1.76 8.79
CA ILE A 56 -11.44 -1.86 10.19
C ILE A 56 -12.09 -0.56 10.68
N CYS A 57 -11.65 0.60 10.17
CA CYS A 57 -12.19 1.91 10.55
C CYS A 57 -12.29 2.84 9.34
N ASP A 58 -12.85 4.03 9.54
CA ASP A 58 -12.95 5.13 8.56
C ASP A 58 -11.61 5.87 8.30
N GLY A 59 -10.47 5.29 8.70
CA GLY A 59 -9.15 5.84 8.48
C GLY A 59 -8.56 5.49 7.10
N THR A 60 -7.46 6.15 6.75
CA THR A 60 -6.65 5.82 5.57
C THR A 60 -5.42 5.00 5.96
N MET A 61 -5.02 4.11 5.06
CA MET A 61 -3.79 3.33 5.20
C MET A 61 -2.66 3.97 4.40
N THR A 62 -1.43 3.71 4.82
CA THR A 62 -0.20 4.15 4.13
C THR A 62 0.83 3.02 4.20
N PRO A 63 1.68 2.82 3.18
CA PRO A 63 2.70 1.78 3.24
C PRO A 63 3.75 2.11 4.31
N VAL A 64 4.24 1.12 5.05
CA VAL A 64 5.28 1.32 6.07
C VAL A 64 6.61 1.68 5.40
N SER A 65 6.96 0.96 4.34
CA SER A 65 8.13 1.22 3.49
C SER A 65 7.83 0.73 2.09
N TYR A 66 8.01 1.59 1.09
CA TYR A 66 7.73 1.26 -0.30
C TYR A 66 8.63 2.05 -1.23
N THR A 67 9.26 1.37 -2.19
CA THR A 67 9.89 2.01 -3.34
C THR A 67 8.95 1.81 -4.52
N GLY A 68 8.43 2.91 -5.04
CA GLY A 68 7.47 2.93 -6.14
C GLY A 68 8.08 2.71 -7.52
N ILE A 69 7.24 2.57 -8.53
CA ILE A 69 7.62 2.28 -9.92
C ILE A 69 8.51 3.38 -10.52
N GLN A 70 8.40 4.62 -10.02
CA GLN A 70 9.24 5.75 -10.43
C GLN A 70 10.55 5.87 -9.61
N GLY A 71 10.85 4.89 -8.76
CA GLY A 71 12.08 4.85 -7.95
C GLY A 71 12.04 5.71 -6.69
N ALA A 72 10.91 6.39 -6.40
CA ALA A 72 10.74 7.15 -5.17
C ALA A 72 10.54 6.21 -3.98
N THR A 73 11.35 6.37 -2.93
CA THR A 73 11.19 5.61 -1.69
C THR A 73 10.40 6.40 -0.66
N TYR A 74 9.28 5.83 -0.24
CA TYR A 74 8.47 6.28 0.90
C TYR A 74 8.81 5.45 2.15
N LYS A 75 8.86 6.14 3.29
CA LYS A 75 8.95 5.51 4.62
C LYS A 75 8.00 6.22 5.58
N TYR A 76 7.09 5.47 6.16
CA TYR A 76 6.19 5.99 7.19
C TYR A 76 6.98 6.27 8.48
N LYS A 77 6.97 7.52 8.92
CA LYS A 77 7.47 7.91 10.24
C LYS A 77 6.27 7.96 11.18
N LYS A 78 6.23 6.99 12.09
CA LYS A 78 5.21 6.90 13.13
C LYS A 78 5.26 8.09 14.09
#